data_AF-A0A2V9VHD8-F1
#
_entry.id   AF-A0A2V9VHD8-F1
#
_cell.length_a   1.000
_cell.length_b   1.000
_cell.length_c   1.000
_cell.angle_alpha   90.00
_cell.angle_beta   90.00
_cell.angle_gamma   90.00
#
_symmetry.space_group_name_H-M   'P 1'
#
loop_
_entity.id
_entity.type
_entity.pdbx_description
1 polymer ?
#
loop_
_entity_poly.entity_id
_entity_poly.type
_entity_poly.pdbx_seq_one_letter_code
_entity_poly.pdbx_strand_id
1 'polypeptide(L)'
;MKIQKTYIIIGLIIAFAAFFELTAHADESDQTTILTFSQPVEIPGQVLPAGTYVLKLASSASNRDLVQVFNSDGTHLYGMFETIPTERRNSTDHTSITLAEQRDGNPEALLKWFYPGRLTGHEFVYSSRQEKELAQDRQQTVVGSQPAEPAGVGN
;
A
#
# COMPACT_ATOMS: atom_id res chain seq x y z
N MET A 1 6.68 -5.53 66.04
CA MET A 1 7.70 -6.00 65.08
C MET A 1 7.77 -5.02 63.91
N LYS A 2 8.88 -4.27 63.82
CA LYS A 2 9.23 -3.40 62.68
C LYS A 2 10.08 -4.23 61.72
N ILE A 3 9.54 -4.67 60.59
CA ILE A 3 10.26 -5.18 59.40
C ILE A 3 9.24 -5.19 58.24
N GLN A 4 9.48 -4.76 57.00
CA GLN A 4 10.56 -4.01 56.33
C GLN A 4 9.97 -3.47 55.01
N LYS A 5 10.35 -2.25 54.61
CA LYS A 5 9.91 -1.55 53.38
C LYS A 5 10.42 -2.18 52.06
N THR A 6 10.92 -3.40 52.11
CA THR A 6 11.58 -4.08 50.99
C THR A 6 10.59 -4.78 50.05
N TYR A 7 9.36 -5.02 50.49
CA TYR A 7 8.31 -5.67 49.67
C TYR A 7 7.70 -4.75 48.60
N ILE A 8 7.94 -3.44 48.67
CA ILE A 8 7.46 -2.48 47.65
C ILE A 8 8.31 -2.57 46.37
N ILE A 9 9.56 -3.03 46.46
CA ILE A 9 10.47 -3.10 45.31
C ILE A 9 10.18 -4.35 44.45
N ILE A 10 9.77 -5.46 45.06
CA ILE A 10 9.46 -6.70 44.30
C ILE A 10 8.14 -6.57 43.53
N GLY A 11 7.19 -5.77 44.04
CA GLY A 11 5.95 -5.46 43.30
C GLY A 11 6.16 -4.55 42.09
N LEU A 12 7.25 -3.77 42.04
CA LEU A 12 7.55 -2.86 40.93
C LEU A 12 8.23 -3.56 39.74
N ILE A 13 8.90 -4.69 39.96
CA ILE A 13 9.57 -5.45 38.89
C ILE A 13 8.55 -6.24 38.05
N ILE A 14 7.40 -6.61 38.62
CA ILE A 14 6.31 -7.26 37.87
C ILE A 14 5.56 -6.25 36.97
N ALA A 15 5.73 -4.94 37.19
CA ALA A 15 5.13 -3.89 36.37
C ALA A 15 5.85 -3.64 35.03
N PHE A 16 6.93 -4.36 34.72
CA PHE A 16 7.73 -4.17 33.50
C PHE A 16 7.71 -5.37 32.53
N ALA A 17 6.89 -6.40 32.78
CA ALA A 17 6.82 -7.62 31.97
C ALA A 17 5.52 -7.73 31.15
N ALA A 18 5.04 -6.62 30.63
CA ALA A 18 3.99 -6.61 29.60
C ALA A 18 4.33 -5.59 28.52
N PHE A 19 5.53 -5.69 27.96
CA PHE A 19 5.69 -5.36 26.54
C PHE A 19 4.86 -6.41 25.79
N PHE A 20 3.58 -6.11 25.58
CA PHE A 20 2.90 -6.63 24.42
C PHE A 20 3.66 -6.06 23.22
N GLU A 21 4.63 -6.82 22.72
CA GLU A 21 5.04 -6.67 21.34
C GLU A 21 3.78 -6.97 20.53
N LEU A 22 3.09 -5.90 20.13
CA LEU A 22 2.13 -5.99 19.06
C LEU A 22 2.99 -6.31 17.84
N THR A 23 3.23 -7.60 17.60
CA THR A 23 3.77 -8.07 16.34
C THR A 23 2.71 -7.71 15.30
N ALA A 24 2.85 -6.51 14.75
CA ALA A 24 2.20 -6.13 13.52
C ALA A 24 2.84 -7.00 12.44
N HIS A 25 2.34 -8.24 12.33
CA HIS A 25 2.38 -8.93 11.06
C HIS A 25 1.62 -8.01 10.11
N ALA A 26 2.35 -7.19 9.35
CA ALA A 26 1.79 -6.61 8.15
C ALA A 26 1.34 -7.82 7.34
N ASP A 27 0.03 -8.07 7.37
CA ASP A 27 -0.54 -9.23 6.71
C ASP A 27 -0.28 -9.04 5.22
N GLU A 28 0.72 -9.76 4.68
CA GLU A 28 1.07 -9.71 3.26
C GLU A 28 -0.15 -10.02 2.37
N SER A 29 -1.18 -10.67 2.93
CA SER A 29 -2.40 -11.00 2.22
C SER A 29 -3.14 -9.75 1.72
N ASP A 30 -3.12 -8.66 2.48
CA ASP A 30 -3.74 -7.40 2.10
C ASP A 30 -2.83 -6.53 1.22
N GLN A 31 -1.58 -6.95 0.98
CA GLN A 31 -0.60 -6.26 0.13
C GLN A 31 -0.50 -4.74 0.38
N THR A 32 -0.55 -4.32 1.64
CA THR A 32 -0.62 -2.88 1.96
C THR A 32 0.59 -2.12 1.41
N THR A 33 0.36 -1.09 0.59
CA THR A 33 1.38 -0.27 -0.06
C THR A 33 1.12 1.20 0.14
N ILE A 34 2.14 1.95 0.54
CA ILE A 34 2.07 3.40 0.67
C ILE A 34 2.69 4.03 -0.58
N LEU A 35 1.91 4.86 -1.28
CA LEU A 35 2.34 5.60 -2.46
C LEU A 35 2.29 7.10 -2.19
N THR A 36 3.30 7.84 -2.65
CA THR A 36 3.29 9.31 -2.62
C THR A 36 3.37 9.85 -4.03
N PHE A 37 2.39 10.66 -4.41
CA PHE A 37 2.33 11.33 -5.71
C PHE A 37 2.66 12.80 -5.53
N SER A 38 3.65 13.29 -6.28
CA SER A 38 4.04 14.71 -6.28
C SER A 38 3.14 15.59 -7.15
N GLN A 39 2.25 14.98 -7.92
CA GLN A 39 1.25 15.61 -8.79
C GLN A 39 -0.09 14.90 -8.62
N PRO A 40 -1.21 15.50 -9.06
CA PRO A 40 -2.47 14.79 -9.14
C PRO A 40 -2.35 13.53 -10.00
N VAL A 41 -3.07 12.48 -9.61
CA VAL A 41 -3.11 11.19 -10.32
C VAL A 41 -4.56 10.76 -10.50
N GLU A 42 -4.92 10.32 -11.70
CA GLU A 42 -6.24 9.74 -11.97
C GLU A 42 -6.27 8.27 -11.51
N ILE A 43 -7.37 7.92 -10.85
CA ILE A 43 -7.79 6.55 -10.56
C ILE A 43 -9.20 6.36 -11.15
N PRO A 44 -9.77 5.14 -11.22
CA PRO A 44 -11.06 4.98 -11.86
C PRO A 44 -12.14 5.88 -11.27
N GLY A 45 -12.70 6.76 -12.10
CA GLY A 45 -13.81 7.65 -11.77
C GLY A 45 -13.47 8.90 -10.95
N GLN A 46 -12.20 9.13 -10.57
CA GLN A 46 -11.81 10.34 -9.81
C GLN A 46 -10.32 10.68 -9.93
N VAL A 47 -9.96 11.90 -9.54
CA VAL A 47 -8.57 12.36 -9.46
C VAL A 47 -8.17 12.52 -8.00
N LEU A 48 -7.09 11.87 -7.62
CA LEU A 48 -6.42 12.09 -6.34
C LEU A 48 -5.51 13.32 -6.44
N PRO A 49 -5.58 14.27 -5.50
CA PRO A 49 -4.58 15.33 -5.41
C PRO A 49 -3.16 14.79 -5.16
N ALA A 50 -2.13 15.63 -5.34
CA ALA A 50 -0.80 15.31 -4.86
C ALA A 50 -0.83 15.01 -3.34
N GLY A 51 -0.21 13.91 -2.91
CA GLY A 51 -0.29 13.44 -1.54
C GLY A 51 0.14 11.99 -1.37
N THR A 52 -0.02 11.50 -0.14
CA THR A 52 0.31 10.12 0.25
C THR A 52 -0.96 9.31 0.47
N TYR A 53 -0.99 8.11 -0.09
CA TYR A 53 -2.14 7.22 -0.11
C TYR A 53 -1.75 5.80 0.27
N VAL A 54 -2.69 5.08 0.87
CA VAL A 54 -2.53 3.67 1.23
C VAL A 54 -3.39 2.82 0.30
N LEU A 55 -2.75 1.98 -0.49
CA LEU A 55 -3.39 0.94 -1.30
C LEU A 55 -3.38 -0.37 -0.52
N LYS A 56 -4.50 -1.08 -0.50
CA LYS A 56 -4.56 -2.44 0.04
C LYS A 56 -5.63 -3.27 -0.65
N LEU A 57 -5.44 -4.57 -0.69
CA LEU A 57 -6.47 -5.50 -1.12
C LEU A 57 -7.57 -5.57 -0.07
N ALA A 58 -8.81 -5.62 -0.54
CA ALA A 58 -9.93 -5.93 0.33
C ALA A 58 -9.91 -7.43 0.63
N SER A 59 -9.82 -7.80 1.91
CA SER A 59 -10.09 -9.16 2.38
C SER A 59 -11.50 -9.57 1.95
N SER A 60 -11.64 -10.42 0.92
CA SER A 60 -12.95 -10.85 0.43
C SER A 60 -13.02 -12.36 0.22
N ALA A 61 -14.08 -12.98 0.78
CA ALA A 61 -14.42 -14.38 0.54
C ALA A 61 -14.94 -14.64 -0.88
N SER A 62 -15.18 -13.58 -1.66
CA SER A 62 -15.85 -13.62 -2.97
C SER A 62 -14.92 -13.71 -4.18
N ASN A 63 -13.60 -13.88 -3.96
CA ASN A 63 -12.58 -13.99 -5.03
C ASN A 63 -12.58 -12.80 -6.01
N ARG A 64 -12.94 -11.60 -5.53
CA ARG A 64 -12.92 -10.37 -6.32
C ARG A 64 -11.63 -9.61 -6.00
N ASP A 65 -10.86 -9.28 -7.03
CA ASP A 65 -9.63 -8.49 -6.90
C ASP A 65 -9.99 -7.01 -6.75
N LEU A 66 -10.29 -6.62 -5.50
CA LEU A 66 -10.68 -5.26 -5.14
C LEU A 66 -9.54 -4.57 -4.41
N VAL A 67 -9.11 -3.42 -4.94
CA VAL A 67 -8.11 -2.55 -4.32
C VAL A 67 -8.81 -1.38 -3.65
N GLN A 68 -8.55 -1.18 -2.37
CA GLN A 68 -8.99 -0.01 -1.61
C GLN A 68 -7.90 1.05 -1.60
N VAL A 69 -8.29 2.32 -1.75
CA VAL A 69 -7.37 3.46 -1.67
C VAL A 69 -7.81 4.39 -0.55
N PHE A 70 -6.94 4.58 0.43
CA PHE A 70 -7.16 5.48 1.57
C PHE A 70 -6.22 6.68 1.52
N ASN A 71 -6.54 7.71 2.29
CA ASN A 71 -5.57 8.74 2.65
C ASN A 71 -4.43 8.15 3.52
N SER A 72 -3.40 8.96 3.79
CA SER A 72 -2.17 8.54 4.46
C SER A 72 -2.34 7.94 5.86
N ASP A 73 -3.36 8.37 6.62
CA ASP A 73 -3.65 7.86 7.96
C ASP A 73 -4.66 6.70 7.98
N GLY A 74 -5.19 6.31 6.81
CA GLY A 74 -6.16 5.21 6.69
C GLY A 74 -7.58 5.55 7.18
N THR A 75 -7.88 6.81 7.51
CA THR A 75 -9.19 7.21 8.06
C THR A 75 -10.22 7.58 7.00
N HIS A 76 -9.78 7.94 5.79
CA HIS A 76 -10.64 8.30 4.67
C HIS A 76 -10.44 7.34 3.50
N LEU A 77 -11.51 6.66 3.09
CA LEU A 77 -11.55 5.79 1.92
C LEU A 77 -11.97 6.60 0.69
N TYR A 78 -11.06 6.75 -0.29
CA TYR A 78 -11.37 7.36 -1.59
C TYR A 78 -12.21 6.45 -2.46
N GLY A 79 -11.99 5.13 -2.37
CA GLY A 79 -12.80 4.17 -3.09
C GLY A 79 -12.27 2.75 -3.02
N MET A 80 -13.07 1.85 -3.55
CA MET A 80 -12.75 0.44 -3.76
C MET A 80 -12.92 0.14 -5.24
N PHE A 81 -11.86 -0.31 -5.88
CA PHE A 81 -11.74 -0.40 -7.33
C PHE A 81 -11.58 -1.84 -7.76
N GLU A 82 -12.32 -2.22 -8.80
CA GLU A 82 -12.15 -3.50 -9.46
C GLU A 82 -10.82 -3.51 -10.22
N THR A 83 -10.12 -4.63 -10.10
CA THR A 83 -8.88 -4.88 -10.81
C THR A 83 -8.93 -6.26 -11.44
N ILE A 84 -8.07 -6.47 -12.44
CA ILE A 84 -7.81 -7.78 -13.03
C ILE A 84 -6.36 -8.17 -12.79
N PRO A 85 -6.06 -9.47 -12.60
CA PRO A 85 -4.69 -9.94 -12.49
C PRO A 85 -3.87 -9.62 -13.75
N THR A 86 -2.68 -9.09 -13.56
CA THR A 86 -1.73 -8.77 -14.64
C THR A 86 -0.33 -9.28 -14.27
N GLU A 87 0.41 -9.84 -15.23
CA GLU A 87 1.70 -10.50 -14.95
C GLU A 87 2.90 -9.68 -15.44
N ARG A 88 4.03 -9.81 -14.73
CA ARG A 88 5.34 -9.30 -15.15
C ARG A 88 6.38 -10.41 -15.26
N ARG A 89 7.34 -10.24 -16.16
CA ARG A 89 8.38 -11.26 -16.43
C ARG A 89 9.31 -11.51 -15.24
N ASN A 90 9.67 -10.45 -14.52
CA ASN A 90 10.60 -10.50 -13.39
C ASN A 90 9.99 -9.72 -12.22
N SER A 91 10.14 -10.24 -11.01
CA SER A 91 9.80 -9.50 -9.80
C SER A 91 10.84 -8.40 -9.53
N THR A 92 10.41 -7.38 -8.80
CA THR A 92 11.28 -6.36 -8.21
C THR A 92 11.10 -6.41 -6.70
N ASP A 93 12.15 -6.08 -5.96
CA ASP A 93 12.10 -6.01 -4.49
C ASP A 93 11.31 -4.80 -3.97
N HIS A 94 10.86 -3.95 -4.89
CA HIS A 94 10.10 -2.73 -4.61
C HIS A 94 8.73 -2.77 -5.28
N THR A 95 7.81 -1.95 -4.77
CA THR A 95 6.54 -1.66 -5.42
C THR A 95 6.79 -1.11 -6.82
N SER A 96 5.97 -1.50 -7.78
CA SER A 96 5.98 -0.88 -9.11
C SER A 96 4.56 -0.49 -9.51
N ILE A 97 4.45 0.66 -10.18
CA ILE A 97 3.19 1.13 -10.75
C ILE A 97 3.38 1.43 -12.23
N THR A 98 2.33 1.25 -13.02
CA THR A 98 2.28 1.74 -14.41
C THR A 98 1.32 2.91 -14.46
N LEU A 99 1.77 4.01 -15.05
CA LEU A 99 1.03 5.23 -15.25
C LEU A 99 0.85 5.46 -16.76
N ALA A 100 -0.32 5.95 -17.16
CA ALA A 100 -0.55 6.47 -18.52
C ALA A 100 -0.37 7.99 -18.51
N GLU A 101 0.56 8.48 -19.33
CA GLU A 101 0.76 9.90 -19.59
C GLU A 101 -0.35 10.41 -20.50
N GLN A 102 -1.32 11.09 -19.89
CA GLN A 102 -2.43 11.68 -20.64
C GLN A 102 -2.00 12.95 -21.37
N ARG A 103 -2.64 13.20 -22.51
CA ARG A 103 -2.43 14.43 -23.30
C ARG A 103 -3.05 15.65 -22.60
N ASP A 104 -2.66 16.83 -23.08
CA ASP A 104 -3.28 18.12 -22.75
C ASP A 104 -3.21 18.54 -21.26
N GLY A 105 -2.21 18.02 -20.53
CA GLY A 105 -1.98 18.38 -19.13
C GLY A 105 -2.94 17.72 -18.14
N ASN A 106 -3.68 16.70 -18.59
CA ASN A 106 -4.46 15.86 -17.68
C ASN A 106 -3.53 15.08 -16.73
N PRO A 107 -3.99 14.78 -15.50
CA PRO A 107 -3.27 13.92 -14.57
C PRO A 107 -2.92 12.57 -15.19
N GLU A 108 -1.77 12.00 -14.82
CA GLU A 108 -1.45 10.63 -15.24
C GLU A 108 -2.44 9.64 -14.60
N ALA A 109 -2.85 8.61 -15.33
CA ALA A 109 -3.75 7.59 -14.78
C ALA A 109 -2.97 6.39 -14.22
N LEU A 110 -3.30 5.97 -13.01
CA LEU A 110 -2.76 4.74 -12.41
C LEU A 110 -3.41 3.52 -13.06
N LEU A 111 -2.63 2.81 -13.88
CA LEU A 111 -3.09 1.63 -14.61
C LEU A 111 -2.84 0.35 -13.84
N LYS A 112 -1.62 0.20 -13.29
CA LYS A 112 -1.18 -1.07 -12.70
C LYS A 112 -0.47 -0.82 -11.39
N TRP A 113 -0.60 -1.77 -10.49
CA TRP A 113 0.12 -1.80 -9.23
C TRP A 113 0.62 -3.22 -8.92
N PHE A 114 1.92 -3.34 -8.64
CA PHE A 114 2.58 -4.57 -8.25
C PHE A 114 3.18 -4.40 -6.85
N TYR A 115 2.79 -5.29 -5.93
CA TYR A 115 3.41 -5.41 -4.62
C TYR A 115 4.85 -5.96 -4.74
N PRO A 116 5.78 -5.55 -3.85
CA PRO A 116 7.15 -6.08 -3.80
C PRO A 116 7.21 -7.61 -3.87
N GLY A 117 8.14 -8.15 -4.67
CA GLY A 117 8.36 -9.59 -4.79
C GLY A 117 7.28 -10.38 -5.55
N ARG A 118 6.11 -9.80 -5.86
CA ARG A 118 5.04 -10.50 -6.60
C ARG A 118 5.26 -10.47 -8.11
N LEU A 119 4.91 -11.54 -8.81
CA LEU A 119 4.89 -11.60 -10.28
C LEU A 119 3.54 -11.21 -10.87
N THR A 120 2.48 -11.38 -10.08
CA THR A 120 1.12 -10.94 -10.41
C THR A 120 0.85 -9.63 -9.67
N GLY A 121 0.30 -8.66 -10.39
CA GLY A 121 -0.17 -7.39 -9.88
C GLY A 121 -1.62 -7.15 -10.27
N HIS A 122 -2.05 -5.92 -10.05
CA HIS A 122 -3.45 -5.49 -10.15
C HIS A 122 -3.55 -4.41 -11.21
N GLU A 123 -4.29 -4.69 -12.28
CA GLU A 123 -4.60 -3.72 -13.33
C GLU A 123 -5.99 -3.13 -13.09
N PHE A 124 -6.07 -1.81 -12.91
CA PHE A 124 -7.30 -1.10 -12.59
C PHE A 124 -8.25 -1.09 -13.79
N VAL A 125 -9.52 -1.43 -13.54
CA VAL A 125 -10.57 -1.41 -14.57
C VAL A 125 -11.16 0.00 -14.66
N TYR A 126 -11.12 0.58 -15.85
CA TYR A 126 -11.70 1.89 -16.16
C TYR A 126 -12.98 1.73 -16.97
N SER A 127 -13.73 2.81 -17.20
CA SER A 127 -14.86 2.74 -18.14
C SER A 127 -14.36 2.39 -19.55
N SER A 128 -15.16 1.68 -20.35
CA SER A 128 -14.75 1.28 -21.71
C SER A 128 -14.40 2.45 -22.64
N ARG A 129 -14.83 3.67 -22.30
CA ARG A 129 -14.39 4.88 -22.99
C ARG A 129 -12.96 5.28 -22.57
N GLN A 130 -12.72 5.40 -21.26
CA GLN A 130 -11.41 5.73 -20.71
C GLN A 130 -10.36 4.69 -21.11
N GLU A 131 -10.68 3.39 -21.08
CA GLU A 131 -9.73 2.35 -21.50
C GLU A 131 -9.23 2.55 -22.94
N LYS A 132 -10.12 2.98 -23.86
CA LYS A 132 -9.73 3.27 -25.25
C LYS A 132 -8.83 4.50 -25.36
N GLU A 133 -9.06 5.50 -24.53
CA GLU A 133 -8.27 6.73 -24.48
C GLU A 133 -6.88 6.40 -23.87
N LEU A 134 -6.84 5.76 -22.71
CA LEU A 134 -5.62 5.36 -21.99
C LEU A 134 -4.76 4.34 -22.75
N ALA A 135 -5.35 3.50 -23.60
CA ALA A 135 -4.61 2.58 -24.46
C ALA A 135 -3.81 3.29 -25.57
N GLN A 136 -4.16 4.54 -25.90
CA GLN A 136 -3.46 5.36 -26.90
C GLN A 136 -2.41 6.29 -26.27
N ASP A 137 -2.35 6.30 -24.94
CA ASP A 137 -1.43 7.12 -24.17
C ASP A 137 -0.11 6.38 -23.92
N ARG A 138 0.95 7.14 -23.66
CA ARG A 138 2.25 6.58 -23.37
C ARG A 138 2.22 5.99 -21.97
N GLN A 139 2.49 4.69 -21.86
CA GLN A 139 2.58 4.03 -20.57
C GLN A 139 4.02 4.05 -20.05
N GLN A 140 4.18 4.43 -18.79
CA GLN A 140 5.45 4.41 -18.08
C GLN A 140 5.34 3.57 -16.81
N THR A 141 6.30 2.67 -16.61
CA THR A 141 6.39 1.90 -15.37
C THR A 141 7.42 2.54 -14.46
N VAL A 142 6.98 2.93 -13.27
CA VAL A 142 7.81 3.48 -12.21
C VAL A 142 8.00 2.38 -11.16
N VAL A 143 9.24 2.17 -10.75
CA VAL A 143 9.57 1.32 -9.62
C VAL A 143 9.83 2.25 -8.44
N GLY A 144 9.07 2.07 -7.36
CA GLY A 144 9.23 2.84 -6.15
C GLY A 144 10.64 2.67 -5.58
N SER A 145 11.16 3.74 -4.98
CA SER A 145 12.32 3.67 -4.10
C SER A 145 11.78 3.75 -2.67
N GLN A 146 11.75 2.64 -1.96
CA GLN A 146 11.46 2.65 -0.52
C GLN A 146 12.75 3.08 0.20
N PRO A 147 12.71 3.86 1.29
CA PRO A 147 13.81 3.92 2.22
C PRO A 147 14.12 2.48 2.67
N ALA A 148 15.39 2.11 2.68
CA ALA A 148 15.85 0.81 3.16
C ALA A 148 15.11 0.47 4.47
N GLU A 149 14.51 -0.70 4.51
CA GLU A 149 14.24 -1.36 5.78
C GLU A 149 15.54 -1.28 6.61
N PRO A 150 15.53 -0.75 7.84
CA PRO A 150 16.74 -0.74 8.65
C PRO A 150 17.20 -2.18 8.74
N ALA A 151 18.34 -2.45 8.12
CA ALA A 151 18.93 -3.77 8.04
C ALA A 151 18.75 -4.44 9.40
N GLY A 152 17.98 -5.52 9.41
CA GLY A 152 17.92 -6.39 10.56
C GLY A 152 19.36 -6.65 10.98
N VAL A 153 19.72 -6.19 12.17
CA VAL A 153 20.99 -6.52 12.79
C VAL A 153 20.88 -8.00 13.12
N GLY A 154 21.20 -8.82 12.13
CA GLY A 154 21.36 -10.25 12.25
C GLY A 154 22.64 -10.53 13.01
N ASN A 155 22.47 -11.32 14.08
CA ASN A 155 23.47 -11.75 15.05
C ASN A 155 24.76 -12.31 14.46
#